data_AF-A0A6B3NAY9-F1
#
_entry.id   AF-A0A6B3NAY9-F1
#
_cell.length_a   1.000
_cell.length_b   1.000
_cell.length_c   1.000
_cell.angle_alpha   90.00
_cell.angle_beta   90.00
_cell.angle_gamma   90.00
#
_symmetry.space_group_name_H-M   'P 1'
#
loop_
_entity.id
_entity.type
_entity.pdbx_description
1 polymer ?
#
loop_
_entity_poly.entity_id
_entity_poly.type
_entity_poly.pdbx_seq_one_letter_code
_entity_poly.pdbx_strand_id
1 'polypeptide(L)' 'FEEAQKMGFPLKVQQVDPITTADYPTPAKRPAYSVLSNQKITATLGKYPPYWRNSLKQMLKQLYHN' A
#
# COMPACT_ATOMS: atom_id res chain seq x y z
N PHE A 1 -5.95 6.25 -0.86
CA PHE A 1 -6.96 7.21 -1.35
C PHE A 1 -6.32 8.40 -2.02
N GLU A 2 -5.39 9.10 -1.36
CA GLU A 2 -4.69 10.27 -1.91
C GLU A 2 -4.23 10.12 -3.38
N GLU A 3 -3.43 9.09 -3.72
CA GLU A 3 -2.93 8.93 -5.09
C GLU A 3 -4.05 8.64 -6.10
N ALA A 4 -5.09 7.90 -5.69
CA ALA A 4 -6.25 7.62 -6.54
C ALA A 4 -7.12 8.87 -6.74
N GLN A 5 -7.29 9.71 -5.70
CA GLN A 5 -7.97 11.00 -5.79
C GLN A 5 -7.25 11.95 -6.75
N LYS A 6 -5.92 12.06 -6.64
CA LYS A 6 -5.10 12.88 -7.55
C LYS A 6 -5.21 12.43 -9.01
N MET A 7 -5.52 11.15 -9.25
CA MET A 7 -5.72 10.58 -10.58
C MET A 7 -7.17 10.63 -11.07
N GLY A 8 -8.11 11.19 -10.30
CA GLY A 8 -9.53 11.25 -10.67
C GLY A 8 -10.25 9.89 -10.62
N PHE A 9 -9.73 8.93 -9.87
CA PHE A 9 -10.35 7.62 -9.70
C PHE A 9 -11.70 7.75 -8.98
N PRO A 10 -12.79 7.06 -9.41
CA PRO A 10 -14.11 7.22 -8.80
C PRO A 10 -14.21 6.44 -7.50
N LEU A 11 -13.72 7.07 -6.43
CA LEU A 11 -13.79 6.52 -5.08
C LEU A 11 -15.19 6.72 -4.52
N LYS A 12 -15.80 5.64 -4.02
CA LYS A 12 -17.09 5.72 -3.30
C LYS A 12 -16.93 6.36 -1.91
N VAL A 13 -15.74 6.23 -1.32
CA VAL A 13 -15.43 6.72 0.03
C VAL A 13 -14.80 8.10 -0.04
N GLN A 14 -15.25 9.00 0.85
CA GLN A 14 -14.81 10.39 0.88
C GLN A 14 -13.77 10.64 1.99
N GLN A 15 -13.89 9.94 3.11
CA GLN A 15 -13.04 10.11 4.29
C GLN A 15 -12.60 8.74 4.83
N VAL A 16 -11.40 8.68 5.39
CA VAL A 16 -10.85 7.50 6.05
C VAL A 16 -10.35 7.90 7.42
N ASP A 17 -10.99 7.38 8.45
CA ASP A 17 -10.63 7.65 9.83
C ASP A 17 -9.72 6.54 10.37
N PRO A 18 -8.59 6.90 11.03
CA PRO A 18 -7.71 5.92 11.64
C PRO A 18 -8.38 5.28 12.86
N ILE A 19 -8.24 3.96 12.99
CA ILE A 19 -8.67 3.18 14.16
C ILE A 19 -7.52 2.31 14.66
N THR A 20 -7.61 1.84 15.91
CA THR A 20 -6.65 0.88 16.47
C THR A 20 -7.02 -0.56 16.11
N THR A 21 -6.10 -1.49 16.32
CA THR A 21 -6.37 -2.93 16.18
C THR A 21 -7.47 -3.42 17.14
N ALA A 22 -7.63 -2.78 18.30
CA ALA A 22 -8.64 -3.16 19.28
C ALA A 22 -10.07 -2.79 18.84
N ASP A 23 -10.20 -1.72 18.05
CA ASP A 23 -11.48 -1.24 17.53
C ASP A 23 -12.05 -2.17 16.43
N TYR A 24 -11.21 -3.05 15.86
CA TYR A 24 -11.61 -4.05 14.87
C TYR A 24 -10.93 -5.42 15.12
N PRO A 25 -11.43 -6.19 16.10
CA PRO A 25 -10.81 -7.44 16.50
C PRO A 25 -10.98 -8.53 15.44
N THR A 26 -9.90 -9.27 15.16
CA THR A 26 -9.91 -10.42 14.24
C THR A 26 -9.39 -11.69 14.94
N PRO A 27 -9.84 -12.90 14.56
CA PRO A 27 -9.39 -14.15 15.20
C PRO A 27 -7.86 -14.35 15.18
N ALA A 28 -7.20 -13.99 14.06
CA ALA A 28 -5.75 -14.03 13.96
C ALA A 28 -5.12 -12.78 14.58
N LYS A 29 -4.09 -12.98 15.41
CA LYS A 29 -3.30 -11.89 16.00
C LYS A 29 -2.43 -11.22 14.94
N ARG A 30 -2.44 -9.90 14.89
CA ARG A 30 -1.62 -9.09 13.98
C ARG A 30 -0.38 -8.57 14.70
N PRO A 31 0.83 -8.71 14.14
CA PRO A 31 2.00 -8.03 14.67
C PRO A 31 1.84 -6.52 14.49
N ALA A 32 2.28 -5.73 15.49
CA ALA A 32 2.23 -4.28 15.42
C ALA A 32 3.17 -3.70 14.35
N TYR A 33 4.24 -4.43 14.00
CA TYR A 33 5.22 -4.03 13.01
C TYR A 33 5.69 -5.25 12.22
N SER A 34 5.51 -5.20 10.90
CA SER A 34 5.85 -6.31 9.98
C SER A 34 6.63 -5.84 8.76
N VAL A 35 7.34 -4.71 8.85
CA VAL A 35 8.21 -4.21 7.77
C VAL A 35 9.42 -5.14 7.65
N LEU A 36 9.70 -5.57 6.42
CA LEU A 36 10.79 -6.49 6.11
C LEU A 36 12.03 -5.74 5.59
N SER A 37 13.21 -6.31 5.84
CA SER A 37 14.48 -5.81 5.27
C SER A 37 14.62 -6.23 3.81
N ASN A 38 14.97 -5.28 2.95
CA ASN A 38 15.22 -5.52 1.52
C ASN A 38 16.69 -5.79 1.19
N GLN A 39 17.55 -5.94 2.21
CA GLN A 39 19.01 -6.06 2.03
C GLN A 39 19.40 -7.24 1.14
N LYS A 40 18.87 -8.44 1.41
CA LYS A 40 19.21 -9.64 0.63
C LYS A 40 18.81 -9.48 -0.84
N ILE A 41 17.59 -9.02 -1.11
CA ILE A 41 17.08 -8.83 -2.47
C ILE A 41 17.93 -7.78 -3.21
N THR A 42 18.26 -6.68 -2.54
CA THR A 42 19.09 -5.62 -3.12
C THR A 42 20.48 -6.12 -3.45
N ALA A 43 21.12 -6.85 -2.54
CA ALA A 43 22.45 -7.42 -2.75
C ALA A 43 22.47 -8.43 -3.91
N THR A 44 21.41 -9.24 -4.05
CA THR A 44 21.32 -10.26 -5.11
C THR A 44 20.97 -9.67 -6.48
N LEU A 45 20.09 -8.65 -6.55
CA LEU A 45 19.57 -8.13 -7.82
C LEU A 45 20.19 -6.80 -8.25
N GLY A 46 21.06 -6.21 -7.44
CA GLY A 46 21.73 -4.94 -7.72
C GLY A 46 20.81 -3.71 -7.74
N LYS A 47 19.56 -3.85 -7.31
CA LYS A 47 18.56 -2.78 -7.31
C LYS A 47 17.68 -2.83 -6.07
N TYR A 48 17.37 -1.66 -5.53
CA TYR A 48 16.32 -1.54 -4.53
C TYR A 48 14.95 -1.69 -5.19
N PRO A 49 13.98 -2.34 -4.53
CA PRO A 49 12.60 -2.30 -5.00
C PRO A 49 12.10 -0.85 -5.03
N PRO A 50 11.18 -0.53 -5.97
CA PRO A 50 10.61 0.81 -6.06
C PRO A 50 9.91 1.18 -4.75
N TYR A 51 9.93 2.48 -4.42
CA TYR A 51 9.13 3.00 -3.32
C TYR A 51 7.65 2.66 -3.54
N TRP A 52 6.95 2.20 -2.50
CA TRP A 52 5.63 1.59 -2.63
C TRP A 52 4.58 2.50 -3.31
N ARG A 53 4.65 3.82 -3.12
CA ARG A 53 3.74 4.77 -3.78
C ARG A 53 3.90 4.76 -5.29
N ASN A 54 5.11 4.52 -5.82
CA ASN A 54 5.34 4.45 -7.26
C ASN A 54 4.67 3.21 -7.85
N SER A 55 4.82 2.05 -7.20
CA SER A 55 4.14 0.81 -7.60
C SER A 55 2.62 0.96 -7.52
N LEU A 56 2.10 1.61 -6.48
CA LEU A 56 0.66 1.89 -6.35
C LEU A 56 0.14 2.71 -7.53
N LYS A 57 0.83 3.80 -7.92
CA LYS A 57 0.44 4.61 -9.08
C LYS A 57 0.42 3.80 -10.37
N GLN A 58 1.44 2.95 -10.59
CA GLN A 58 1.49 2.08 -11.77
C GLN A 58 0.31 1.11 -11.81
N MET A 59 0.01 0.45 -10.69
CA MET A 59 -1.13 -0.45 -10.58
C MET A 59 -2.46 0.29 -10.83
N LEU A 60 -2.68 1.46 -10.22
CA LEU A 60 -3.89 2.25 -10.44
C LEU A 60 -4.05 2.67 -11.91
N LYS A 61 -2.96 3.01 -12.60
CA LYS A 61 -3.00 3.28 -14.05
C LYS A 61 -3.44 2.05 -14.82
N GLN A 62 -2.83 0.89 -14.55
CA GLN A 62 -3.18 -0.38 -15.22
C GLN A 62 -4.63 -0.78 -15.00
N LEU A 63 -5.15 -0.58 -13.79
CA LEU A 63 -6.55 -0.91 -13.46
C LEU A 63 -7.57 -0.05 -14.21
N TYR A 64 -7.19 1.17 -14.60
CA TYR A 64 -8.13 2.19 -15.11
C TYR A 64 -7.89 2.59 -16.58
N HIS A 65 -6.88 2.03 -17.24
CA HIS A 65 -6.57 2.26 -18.66
C HIS A 65 -6.86 1.01 -19.53
N ASN A 66 -7.83 0.19 -19.13
CA ASN A 66 -8.48 -0.81 -19.98
C ASN A 66 -9.97 -0.47 -20.12
#